data_AF-A0A2T4VE13-F1
#
_entry.id   AF-A0A2T4VE13-F1
#
_cell.length_a   1.000
_cell.length_b   1.000
_cell.length_c   1.000
_cell.angle_alpha   90.00
_cell.angle_beta   90.00
_cell.angle_gamma   90.00
#
_symmetry.space_group_name_H-M   'P 1'
#
loop_
_entity.id
_entity.type
_entity.pdbx_description
1 polymer ?
#
loop_
_entity_poly.entity_id
_entity_poly.type
_entity_poly.pdbx_seq_one_letter_code
_entity_poly.pdbx_strand_id
1 'polypeptide(L)'
;MGKSNKHLELLEKPVPHHTAGGPSGGKCIAKHEPPYKENCSCSHRWQAFEKALEKASQYEVTDEQLRSLGDGRWALLFRGGAKAVTRLAKRGETAALSSDNKGMYRHEVQKPREGDWDVARGKYNFKWDCNKPYYHEAHHVVPDATLRAVILKVFPKPELAIRVASEVLDAPYNVHHKDNMIILPMDERVGDLLQLPIHRETKQCNHTAYDEYVERKLDEHLRAALEQIMDKHDEEGGEPRYKELAEAIEEVSRETYGEVASARRVHGVTSIEALGQMMRPPSPASPR
;
A
#
# COMPACT_ATOMS: atom_id res chain seq x y z
N MET A 1 21.92 -17.41 -15.14
CA MET A 1 20.50 -17.08 -15.37
C MET A 1 20.28 -15.65 -14.92
N GLY A 2 20.07 -14.72 -15.86
CA GLY A 2 19.77 -13.32 -15.54
C GLY A 2 18.46 -13.24 -14.77
N LYS A 3 18.40 -12.44 -13.70
CA LYS A 3 17.14 -12.17 -13.00
C LYS A 3 16.23 -11.46 -14.00
N SER A 4 15.13 -12.10 -14.36
CA SER A 4 14.08 -11.52 -15.20
C SER A 4 13.63 -10.19 -14.59
N ASN A 5 13.73 -9.11 -15.35
CA ASN A 5 13.29 -7.76 -14.98
C ASN A 5 11.78 -7.60 -15.22
N LYS A 6 10.97 -8.55 -14.73
CA LYS A 6 9.50 -8.56 -14.85
C LYS A 6 8.79 -7.28 -14.39
N HIS A 7 9.47 -6.43 -13.64
CA HIS A 7 8.97 -5.14 -13.17
C HIS A 7 9.18 -3.98 -14.16
N LEU A 8 10.04 -4.19 -15.15
CA LEU A 8 10.24 -3.31 -16.31
C LEU A 8 9.39 -3.77 -17.49
N GLU A 9 8.50 -4.76 -17.29
CA GLU A 9 7.80 -5.43 -18.38
C GLU A 9 6.28 -5.41 -18.19
N LEU A 10 5.57 -5.12 -19.28
CA LEU A 10 4.14 -5.36 -19.43
C LEU A 10 3.95 -6.29 -20.64
N LEU A 11 3.30 -7.44 -20.42
CA LEU A 11 3.17 -8.50 -21.44
C LEU A 11 4.53 -8.92 -22.03
N GLU A 12 5.54 -9.07 -21.18
CA GLU A 12 6.92 -9.43 -21.55
C GLU A 12 7.63 -8.42 -22.47
N LYS A 13 7.03 -7.24 -22.72
CA LYS A 13 7.68 -6.13 -23.42
C LYS A 13 8.16 -5.08 -22.42
N PRO A 14 9.35 -4.49 -22.64
CA PRO A 14 9.87 -3.45 -21.75
C PRO A 14 8.98 -2.20 -21.79
N VAL A 15 8.79 -1.57 -20.64
CA VAL A 15 8.19 -0.25 -20.48
C VAL A 15 9.23 0.73 -19.92
N PRO A 16 9.09 2.06 -20.13
CA PRO A 16 10.00 3.04 -19.58
C PRO A 16 10.17 2.90 -18.06
N HIS A 17 11.39 3.06 -17.58
CA HIS A 17 11.69 3.05 -16.15
C HIS A 17 12.77 4.06 -15.85
N HIS A 18 12.60 4.75 -14.74
CA HIS A 18 13.58 5.71 -14.26
C HIS A 18 13.54 5.76 -12.73
N THR A 19 14.69 5.56 -12.11
CA THR A 19 14.86 5.81 -10.68
C THR A 19 15.41 7.21 -10.47
N ALA A 20 14.56 8.11 -9.98
CA ALA A 20 14.95 9.43 -9.50
C ALA A 20 15.48 9.39 -8.05
N GLY A 21 16.39 10.32 -7.75
CA GLY A 21 16.98 10.56 -6.43
C GLY A 21 16.12 11.42 -5.51
N GLY A 22 14.85 11.06 -5.31
CA GLY A 22 13.85 11.89 -4.63
C GLY A 22 12.46 11.25 -4.64
N PRO A 23 11.46 11.85 -3.95
CA PRO A 23 10.13 11.28 -3.82
C PRO A 23 9.36 11.33 -5.14
N SER A 24 9.72 12.25 -6.03
CA SER A 24 9.05 12.49 -7.32
C SER A 24 10.02 12.35 -8.50
N GLY A 25 9.47 12.29 -9.71
CA GLY A 25 10.23 12.20 -10.97
C GLY A 25 10.68 10.79 -11.36
N GLY A 26 10.42 9.76 -10.53
CA GLY A 26 10.61 8.38 -10.92
C GLY A 26 9.55 7.90 -11.90
N LYS A 27 9.84 6.82 -12.64
CA LYS A 27 8.91 6.15 -13.56
C LYS A 27 8.89 4.67 -13.24
N CYS A 28 7.78 4.17 -12.69
CA CYS A 28 7.66 2.77 -12.30
C CYS A 28 6.20 2.30 -12.29
N ILE A 29 5.95 1.09 -12.77
CA ILE A 29 4.60 0.48 -12.81
C ILE A 29 4.49 -0.80 -11.97
N ALA A 30 5.58 -1.29 -11.38
CA ALA A 30 5.61 -2.55 -10.64
C ALA A 30 6.71 -2.58 -9.57
N LYS A 31 6.43 -3.28 -8.46
CA LYS A 31 7.35 -3.38 -7.33
C LYS A 31 8.65 -4.10 -7.65
N HIS A 32 9.80 -3.45 -7.36
CA HIS A 32 11.12 -4.05 -7.60
C HIS A 32 12.26 -3.66 -6.66
N GLU A 33 12.08 -2.65 -5.81
CA GLU A 33 13.03 -2.30 -4.75
C GLU A 33 12.41 -2.65 -3.39
N PRO A 34 12.54 -3.91 -2.91
CA PRO A 34 12.02 -4.33 -1.62
C PRO A 34 12.65 -3.64 -0.40
N PRO A 35 13.99 -3.43 -0.36
CA PRO A 35 14.63 -2.74 0.76
C PRO A 35 14.18 -1.29 0.88
N TYR A 36 14.27 -0.77 2.11
CA TYR A 36 14.26 0.67 2.31
C TYR A 36 15.54 1.24 1.71
N LYS A 37 15.40 2.21 0.81
CA LYS A 37 16.51 2.93 0.20
C LYS A 37 16.14 4.41 0.16
N GLU A 38 16.80 5.18 1.00
CA GLU A 38 16.61 6.62 1.10
C GLU A 38 16.91 7.30 -0.24
N ASN A 39 16.17 8.37 -0.55
CA ASN A 39 16.29 9.11 -1.81
C ASN A 39 16.16 8.21 -3.06
N CYS A 40 15.25 7.23 -3.02
CA CYS A 40 15.01 6.32 -4.14
C CYS A 40 13.53 6.27 -4.47
N SER A 41 13.15 6.92 -5.57
CA SER A 41 11.76 6.97 -6.04
C SER A 41 11.10 5.58 -6.20
N CYS A 42 11.87 4.52 -6.44
CA CYS A 42 11.39 3.15 -6.59
C CYS A 42 11.27 2.38 -5.25
N SER A 43 11.81 2.90 -4.16
CA SER A 43 11.71 2.26 -2.83
C SER A 43 10.36 2.58 -2.20
N HIS A 44 9.40 1.67 -2.38
CA HIS A 44 8.06 1.80 -1.77
C HIS A 44 8.11 2.01 -0.25
N ARG A 45 9.06 1.40 0.46
CA ARG A 45 9.23 1.61 1.92
C ARG A 45 9.66 3.03 2.26
N TRP A 46 10.60 3.57 1.49
CA TRP A 46 11.02 4.95 1.69
C TRP A 46 9.89 5.93 1.34
N GLN A 47 9.18 5.69 0.24
CA GLN A 47 8.03 6.51 -0.15
C GLN A 47 6.88 6.48 0.87
N ALA A 48 6.58 5.31 1.45
CA ALA A 48 5.62 5.20 2.54
C ALA A 48 6.07 5.94 3.81
N PHE A 49 7.38 5.92 4.10
CA PHE A 49 7.97 6.68 5.19
C PHE A 49 7.86 8.19 4.95
N GLU A 50 8.20 8.68 3.75
CA GLU A 50 8.02 10.09 3.38
C GLU A 50 6.55 10.51 3.51
N LYS A 51 5.61 9.68 3.04
CA LYS A 51 4.17 9.95 3.23
C LYS A 51 3.78 10.00 4.70
N ALA A 52 4.32 9.10 5.51
CA ALA A 52 4.05 9.06 6.94
C ALA A 52 4.58 10.30 7.67
N LEU A 53 5.71 10.88 7.23
CA LEU A 53 6.20 12.16 7.74
C LEU A 53 5.24 13.32 7.40
N GLU A 54 4.72 13.36 6.18
CA GLU A 54 3.72 14.38 5.77
C GLU A 54 2.40 14.26 6.53
N LYS A 55 2.07 13.04 6.97
CA LYS A 55 0.85 12.68 7.69
C LYS A 55 1.17 12.24 9.12
N ALA A 56 2.16 12.87 9.76
CA ALA A 56 2.64 12.47 11.08
C ALA A 56 1.51 12.30 12.11
N SER A 57 0.53 13.21 12.11
CA SER A 57 -0.63 13.17 13.01
C SER A 57 -1.50 11.91 12.89
N GLN A 58 -1.41 11.16 11.78
CA GLN A 58 -2.07 9.86 11.62
C GLN A 58 -1.41 8.76 12.47
N TYR A 59 -0.13 8.93 12.80
CA TYR A 59 0.69 7.97 13.54
C TYR A 59 1.00 8.44 14.96
N GLU A 60 0.65 9.69 15.28
CA GLU A 60 0.76 10.24 16.62
C GLU A 60 -0.25 9.58 17.56
N VAL A 61 0.23 9.16 18.73
CA VAL A 61 -0.61 8.61 19.79
C VAL A 61 -0.66 9.64 20.91
N THR A 62 -1.87 10.08 21.26
CA THR A 62 -2.09 11.08 22.30
C THR A 62 -1.79 10.53 23.69
N ASP A 63 -1.42 11.41 24.63
CA ASP A 63 -1.22 11.03 26.02
C ASP A 63 -2.45 10.37 26.65
N GLU A 64 -3.66 10.78 26.23
CA GLU A 64 -4.90 10.19 26.71
C GLU A 64 -5.05 8.75 26.24
N GLN A 65 -4.77 8.49 24.96
CA GLN A 65 -4.75 7.12 24.44
C GLN A 65 -3.73 6.28 25.21
N LEU A 66 -2.52 6.78 25.44
CA LEU A 66 -1.47 6.07 26.19
C LEU A 66 -1.89 5.80 27.64
N ARG A 67 -2.47 6.78 28.34
CA ARG A 67 -3.02 6.60 29.70
C ARG A 67 -4.09 5.52 29.74
N SER A 68 -4.99 5.49 28.74
CA SER A 68 -6.05 4.48 28.65
C SER A 68 -5.52 3.06 28.49
N LEU A 69 -4.32 2.89 27.92
CA LEU A 69 -3.68 1.59 27.82
C LEU A 69 -3.25 1.06 29.19
N GLY A 70 -2.93 1.95 30.14
CA GLY A 70 -2.33 1.61 31.43
C GLY A 70 -0.97 0.91 31.31
N ASP A 71 -0.46 0.42 32.43
CA ASP A 71 0.80 -0.32 32.44
C ASP A 71 0.67 -1.75 31.94
N GLY A 72 1.80 -2.35 31.55
CA GLY A 72 1.92 -3.77 31.26
C GLY A 72 2.42 -4.10 29.85
N ARG A 73 2.19 -5.35 29.45
CA ARG A 73 2.70 -5.89 28.19
C ARG A 73 1.56 -6.24 27.23
N TRP A 74 1.85 -6.16 25.94
CA TRP A 74 1.01 -6.67 24.87
C TRP A 74 1.69 -7.84 24.18
N ALA A 75 0.95 -8.94 23.99
CA ALA A 75 1.39 -10.07 23.18
C ALA A 75 1.17 -9.80 21.68
N LEU A 76 1.98 -8.93 21.08
CA LEU A 76 1.83 -8.46 19.71
C LEU A 76 2.37 -9.43 18.67
N LEU A 77 1.82 -9.36 17.46
CA LEU A 77 2.25 -10.16 16.31
C LEU A 77 3.49 -9.57 15.63
N PHE A 78 4.47 -10.42 15.28
CA PHE A 78 5.73 -10.04 14.62
C PHE A 78 6.14 -11.02 13.52
N ARG A 79 6.94 -10.56 12.56
CA ARG A 79 7.52 -11.38 11.49
C ARG A 79 8.84 -12.02 11.92
N GLY A 80 9.02 -13.32 11.62
CA GLY A 80 10.32 -14.00 11.79
C GLY A 80 10.25 -15.51 12.10
N GLY A 81 9.07 -16.02 12.46
CA GLY A 81 8.81 -17.45 12.67
C GLY A 81 9.69 -18.10 13.74
N ALA A 82 9.96 -19.40 13.58
CA ALA A 82 10.60 -20.21 14.63
C ALA A 82 11.99 -19.71 15.02
N LYS A 83 12.78 -19.24 14.05
CA LYS A 83 14.13 -18.70 14.32
C LYS A 83 14.09 -17.47 15.22
N ALA A 84 13.06 -16.62 15.10
CA ALA A 84 12.89 -15.45 15.96
C ALA A 84 12.47 -15.88 17.38
N VAL A 85 11.51 -16.81 17.50
CA VAL A 85 11.09 -17.37 18.79
C VAL A 85 12.27 -17.99 19.55
N THR A 86 13.08 -18.84 18.91
CA THR A 86 14.27 -19.42 19.55
C THR A 86 15.27 -18.36 20.01
N ARG A 87 15.42 -17.25 19.27
CA ARG A 87 16.32 -16.15 19.64
C ARG A 87 15.82 -15.39 20.87
N LEU A 88 14.52 -15.17 20.95
CA LEU A 88 13.88 -14.50 22.09
C LEU A 88 13.92 -15.38 23.34
N ALA A 89 13.64 -16.68 23.21
CA ALA A 89 13.75 -17.63 24.31
C ALA A 89 15.16 -17.67 24.92
N LYS A 90 16.22 -17.59 24.07
CA LYS A 90 17.61 -17.49 24.53
C LYS A 90 17.91 -16.22 25.33
N ARG A 91 17.09 -15.19 25.21
CA ARG A 91 17.19 -13.92 25.97
C ARG A 91 16.26 -13.91 27.20
N GLY A 92 15.55 -15.02 27.47
CA GLY A 92 14.54 -15.09 28.52
C GLY A 92 13.25 -14.35 28.18
N GLU A 93 13.00 -14.05 26.89
CA GLU A 93 11.78 -13.37 26.44
C GLU A 93 10.69 -14.38 26.06
N THR A 94 9.44 -14.08 26.42
CA THR A 94 8.27 -14.93 26.16
C THR A 94 7.72 -14.69 24.74
N ALA A 95 7.88 -15.67 23.86
CA ALA A 95 7.33 -15.63 22.51
C ALA A 95 6.83 -17.02 22.06
N ALA A 96 5.78 -17.03 21.23
CA ALA A 96 5.19 -18.25 20.70
C ALA A 96 4.85 -18.09 19.21
N LEU A 97 4.95 -19.17 18.43
CA LEU A 97 4.50 -19.14 17.04
C LEU A 97 3.00 -18.85 16.96
N SER A 98 2.60 -18.06 15.95
CA SER A 98 1.18 -17.84 15.68
C SER A 98 0.61 -19.05 14.92
N SER A 99 -0.43 -19.68 15.46
CA SER A 99 -1.20 -20.73 14.76
C SER A 99 -1.83 -20.18 13.47
N ASP A 100 -2.36 -18.97 13.60
CA ASP A 100 -3.21 -18.34 12.59
C ASP A 100 -2.37 -17.61 11.54
N ASN A 101 -1.07 -17.37 11.81
CA ASN A 101 -0.16 -16.64 10.93
C ASN A 101 1.21 -17.35 10.76
N LYS A 102 1.37 -18.12 9.66
CA LYS A 102 2.57 -18.93 9.41
C LYS A 102 3.76 -18.01 9.14
N GLY A 103 4.90 -18.31 9.78
CA GLY A 103 6.10 -17.47 9.68
C GLY A 103 6.06 -16.23 10.59
N MET A 104 5.03 -16.13 11.44
CA MET A 104 4.86 -15.09 12.44
C MET A 104 4.86 -15.67 13.85
N TYR A 105 5.07 -14.80 14.82
CA TYR A 105 5.06 -15.16 16.23
C TYR A 105 4.42 -14.04 17.05
N ARG A 106 3.83 -14.40 18.19
CA ARG A 106 3.42 -13.45 19.22
C ARG A 106 4.56 -13.27 20.20
N HIS A 107 4.83 -12.03 20.57
CA HIS A 107 5.85 -11.67 21.54
C HIS A 107 5.30 -10.64 22.50
N GLU A 108 5.45 -10.91 23.79
CA GLU A 108 5.09 -9.95 24.81
C GLU A 108 6.09 -8.80 24.80
N VAL A 109 5.63 -7.62 24.43
CA VAL A 109 6.42 -6.38 24.47
C VAL A 109 5.74 -5.38 25.38
N GLN A 110 6.48 -4.37 25.84
CA GLN A 110 5.87 -3.28 26.61
C GLN A 110 4.80 -2.59 25.76
N LYS A 111 3.71 -2.19 26.41
CA LYS A 111 2.70 -1.31 25.79
C LYS A 111 3.37 -0.04 25.26
N PRO A 112 2.84 0.56 24.17
CA PRO A 112 3.35 1.79 23.61
C PRO A 112 3.51 2.88 24.65
N ARG A 113 4.60 3.62 24.52
CA ARG A 113 4.90 4.83 25.29
C ARG A 113 4.90 6.04 24.38
N GLU A 114 4.94 7.22 24.98
CA GLU A 114 5.04 8.48 24.26
C GLU A 114 6.26 8.46 23.32
N GLY A 115 6.02 8.76 22.06
CA GLY A 115 7.06 8.77 21.03
C GLY A 115 7.40 7.41 20.39
N ASP A 116 6.89 6.28 20.91
CA ASP A 116 7.21 4.96 20.32
C ASP A 116 6.73 4.86 18.86
N TRP A 117 5.58 5.45 18.54
CA TRP A 117 4.98 5.48 17.20
C TRP A 117 5.32 6.71 16.36
N ASP A 118 6.03 7.65 16.95
CA ASP A 118 6.32 8.93 16.32
C ASP A 118 7.29 8.72 15.14
N VAL A 119 6.81 9.05 13.94
CA VAL A 119 7.51 8.80 12.67
C VAL A 119 8.79 9.64 12.60
N ALA A 120 8.78 10.84 13.21
CA ALA A 120 9.89 11.78 13.19
C ALA A 120 10.95 11.52 14.28
N ARG A 121 10.55 10.94 15.42
CA ARG A 121 11.40 10.82 16.63
C ARG A 121 12.30 9.58 16.64
N GLY A 122 12.00 8.56 15.84
CA GLY A 122 12.71 7.28 15.85
C GLY A 122 13.75 7.10 14.73
N LYS A 123 15.01 6.80 15.07
CA LYS A 123 16.05 6.43 14.08
C LYS A 123 15.66 5.22 13.21
N TYR A 124 14.80 4.34 13.72
CA TYR A 124 14.47 3.05 13.11
C TYR A 124 12.99 2.85 12.76
N ASN A 125 12.09 3.66 13.33
CA ASN A 125 10.66 3.51 13.12
C ASN A 125 10.36 3.55 11.62
N PHE A 126 9.69 2.51 11.12
CA PHE A 126 9.21 2.45 9.73
C PHE A 126 10.27 2.38 8.62
N LYS A 127 11.56 2.30 8.95
CA LYS A 127 12.66 2.34 7.96
C LYS A 127 13.19 0.96 7.63
N TRP A 128 14.14 0.49 8.45
CA TRP A 128 14.99 -0.67 8.14
C TRP A 128 14.44 -1.99 8.68
N ASP A 129 13.52 -1.92 9.64
CA ASP A 129 12.92 -3.08 10.29
C ASP A 129 11.40 -2.94 10.34
N CYS A 130 10.70 -3.84 9.66
CA CYS A 130 9.24 -3.88 9.68
C CYS A 130 8.67 -4.21 11.06
N ASN A 131 9.47 -4.72 12.00
CA ASN A 131 9.05 -5.00 13.37
C ASN A 131 9.25 -3.81 14.33
N LYS A 132 9.68 -2.63 13.85
CA LYS A 132 9.98 -1.46 14.69
C LYS A 132 9.15 -0.23 14.32
N PRO A 133 8.45 0.40 15.27
CA PRO A 133 8.40 0.08 16.72
C PRO A 133 7.65 -1.22 17.02
N TYR A 134 6.67 -1.53 16.17
CA TYR A 134 5.90 -2.76 16.15
C TYR A 134 5.73 -3.24 14.71
N TYR A 135 5.15 -4.42 14.50
CA TYR A 135 5.03 -4.97 13.16
C TYR A 135 4.07 -4.15 12.28
N HIS A 136 4.58 -3.69 11.14
CA HIS A 136 3.89 -2.86 10.16
C HIS A 136 4.38 -3.19 8.74
N GLU A 137 3.62 -2.77 7.74
CA GLU A 137 4.03 -2.89 6.34
C GLU A 137 3.68 -1.63 5.53
N ALA A 138 4.56 -1.26 4.61
CA ALA A 138 4.27 -0.30 3.57
C ALA A 138 3.34 -0.95 2.53
N HIS A 139 2.22 -0.32 2.27
CA HIS A 139 1.13 -0.82 1.44
C HIS A 139 0.81 0.18 0.32
N HIS A 140 0.52 -0.35 -0.86
CA HIS A 140 0.02 0.43 -1.99
C HIS A 140 -1.49 0.59 -1.86
N VAL A 141 -2.01 1.82 -1.83
CA VAL A 141 -3.48 2.00 -1.77
C VAL A 141 -4.13 1.63 -3.12
N VAL A 142 -3.41 1.86 -4.22
CA VAL A 142 -3.64 1.28 -5.54
C VAL A 142 -2.57 0.22 -5.81
N PRO A 143 -2.88 -1.08 -5.65
CA PRO A 143 -1.91 -2.16 -5.86
C PRO A 143 -1.39 -2.20 -7.30
N ASP A 144 -0.10 -2.49 -7.46
CA ASP A 144 0.56 -2.51 -8.77
C ASP A 144 0.00 -3.59 -9.70
N ALA A 145 -0.31 -4.77 -9.16
CA ALA A 145 -0.96 -5.84 -9.91
C ALA A 145 -2.36 -5.42 -10.42
N THR A 146 -3.16 -4.76 -9.57
CA THR A 146 -4.50 -4.26 -9.90
C THR A 146 -4.44 -3.20 -10.99
N LEU A 147 -3.54 -2.21 -10.86
CA LEU A 147 -3.33 -1.18 -11.89
C LEU A 147 -3.00 -1.81 -13.26
N ARG A 148 -2.04 -2.75 -13.29
CA ARG A 148 -1.65 -3.42 -14.53
C ARG A 148 -2.81 -4.22 -15.13
N ALA A 149 -3.60 -4.90 -14.31
CA ALA A 149 -4.78 -5.64 -14.77
C ALA A 149 -5.83 -4.71 -15.38
N VAL A 150 -6.10 -3.55 -14.74
CA VAL A 150 -7.07 -2.58 -15.27
C VAL A 150 -6.59 -1.95 -16.58
N ILE A 151 -5.31 -1.59 -16.71
CA ILE A 151 -4.77 -1.07 -17.98
C ILE A 151 -5.02 -2.08 -19.11
N LEU A 152 -4.76 -3.36 -18.87
CA LEU A 152 -5.00 -4.42 -19.86
C LEU A 152 -6.49 -4.63 -20.16
N LYS A 153 -7.37 -4.40 -19.18
CA LYS A 153 -8.83 -4.47 -19.32
C LYS A 153 -9.40 -3.32 -20.14
N VAL A 154 -8.95 -2.09 -19.89
CA VAL A 154 -9.39 -0.89 -20.61
C VAL A 154 -8.81 -0.85 -22.04
N PHE A 155 -7.57 -1.33 -22.21
CA PHE A 155 -6.88 -1.37 -23.50
C PHE A 155 -6.59 -2.82 -23.92
N PRO A 156 -7.58 -3.57 -24.46
CA PRO A 156 -7.44 -5.00 -24.73
C PRO A 156 -6.45 -5.34 -25.85
N LYS A 157 -6.09 -4.36 -26.70
CA LYS A 157 -5.04 -4.54 -27.71
C LYS A 157 -3.67 -4.43 -27.04
N PRO A 158 -2.83 -5.50 -27.02
CA PRO A 158 -1.55 -5.51 -26.32
C PRO A 158 -0.63 -4.33 -26.64
N GLU A 159 -0.52 -3.97 -27.91
CA GLU A 159 0.37 -2.88 -28.33
C GLU A 159 -0.11 -1.51 -27.84
N LEU A 160 -1.44 -1.32 -27.81
CA LEU A 160 -2.03 -0.10 -27.27
C LEU A 160 -1.84 -0.03 -25.74
N ALA A 161 -2.05 -1.13 -25.01
CA ALA A 161 -1.82 -1.16 -23.57
C ALA A 161 -0.36 -0.81 -23.21
N ILE A 162 0.61 -1.33 -23.98
CA ILE A 162 2.04 -1.04 -23.78
C ILE A 162 2.35 0.41 -24.10
N ARG A 163 1.79 0.97 -25.19
CA ARG A 163 1.91 2.39 -25.53
C ARG A 163 1.34 3.28 -24.43
N VAL A 164 0.12 3.01 -23.97
CA VAL A 164 -0.56 3.74 -22.89
C VAL A 164 0.27 3.68 -21.60
N ALA A 165 0.70 2.49 -21.19
CA ALA A 165 1.53 2.34 -20.00
C ALA A 165 2.83 3.16 -20.12
N SER A 166 3.44 3.19 -21.31
CA SER A 166 4.65 3.97 -21.57
C SER A 166 4.38 5.49 -21.49
N GLU A 167 3.28 5.97 -22.09
CA GLU A 167 2.91 7.39 -22.05
C GLU A 167 2.53 7.87 -20.64
N VAL A 168 1.84 7.04 -19.85
CA VAL A 168 1.55 7.31 -18.43
C VAL A 168 2.85 7.43 -17.64
N LEU A 169 3.80 6.53 -17.87
CA LEU A 169 5.13 6.59 -17.24
C LEU A 169 5.93 7.81 -17.71
N ASP A 170 5.73 8.28 -18.94
CA ASP A 170 6.31 9.53 -19.43
C ASP A 170 5.67 10.80 -18.87
N ALA A 171 4.48 10.70 -18.27
CA ALA A 171 3.84 11.71 -17.42
C ALA A 171 4.38 11.69 -15.96
N PRO A 172 5.69 11.48 -15.80
CA PRO A 172 6.36 10.98 -14.58
C PRO A 172 5.55 10.17 -13.55
N TYR A 173 4.59 9.34 -13.95
CA TYR A 173 3.84 8.52 -12.99
C TYR A 173 4.72 7.45 -12.35
N ASN A 174 4.53 7.21 -11.06
CA ASN A 174 5.22 6.19 -10.31
C ASN A 174 4.26 5.49 -9.34
N VAL A 175 4.07 4.18 -9.51
CA VAL A 175 3.22 3.38 -8.60
C VAL A 175 3.72 3.40 -7.15
N HIS A 176 5.00 3.72 -6.92
CA HIS A 176 5.57 3.90 -5.60
C HIS A 176 5.51 5.32 -5.08
N HIS A 177 4.96 6.28 -5.82
CA HIS A 177 4.87 7.67 -5.35
C HIS A 177 4.17 7.71 -3.98
N LYS A 178 4.66 8.55 -3.08
CA LYS A 178 4.19 8.65 -1.69
C LYS A 178 2.66 8.74 -1.54
N ASP A 179 1.97 9.36 -2.49
CA ASP A 179 0.50 9.48 -2.46
C ASP A 179 -0.23 8.14 -2.67
N ASN A 180 0.44 7.17 -3.28
CA ASN A 180 -0.04 5.81 -3.42
C ASN A 180 0.45 4.88 -2.28
N MET A 181 1.12 5.42 -1.25
CA MET A 181 1.75 4.62 -0.19
C MET A 181 1.19 4.95 1.19
N ILE A 182 0.87 3.93 1.97
CA ILE A 182 0.48 4.05 3.38
C ILE A 182 1.22 3.02 4.24
N ILE A 183 1.49 3.33 5.50
CA ILE A 183 2.01 2.36 6.46
C ILE A 183 0.84 1.83 7.28
N LEU A 184 0.65 0.52 7.23
CA LEU A 184 -0.44 -0.14 7.96
C LEU A 184 0.13 -1.01 9.08
N PRO A 185 -0.48 -0.99 10.27
CA PRO A 185 -0.15 -1.92 11.33
C PRO A 185 -0.57 -3.35 10.94
N MET A 186 0.04 -4.33 11.60
CA MET A 186 -0.26 -5.75 11.39
C MET A 186 -0.98 -6.39 12.58
N ASP A 187 -1.03 -5.71 13.72
CA ASP A 187 -1.74 -6.16 14.93
C ASP A 187 -2.93 -5.25 15.20
N GLU A 188 -4.08 -5.85 15.50
CA GLU A 188 -5.34 -5.13 15.68
C GLU A 188 -5.29 -4.08 16.78
N ARG A 189 -4.63 -4.37 17.91
CA ARG A 189 -4.50 -3.41 19.03
C ARG A 189 -3.74 -2.16 18.63
N VAL A 190 -2.78 -2.31 17.72
CA VAL A 190 -2.07 -1.18 17.16
C VAL A 190 -2.97 -0.42 16.19
N GLY A 191 -3.73 -1.13 15.36
CA GLY A 191 -4.74 -0.52 14.48
C GLY A 191 -5.78 0.28 15.26
N ASP A 192 -6.26 -0.23 16.40
CA ASP A 192 -7.14 0.49 17.32
C ASP A 192 -6.47 1.77 17.84
N LEU A 193 -5.23 1.65 18.30
CA LEU A 193 -4.50 2.80 18.84
C LEU A 193 -4.33 3.91 17.80
N LEU A 194 -4.01 3.56 16.56
CA LEU A 194 -3.79 4.49 15.46
C LEU A 194 -5.07 4.88 14.71
N GLN A 195 -6.19 4.25 15.02
CA GLN A 195 -7.44 4.36 14.25
C GLN A 195 -7.25 4.05 12.75
N LEU A 196 -6.38 3.08 12.45
CA LEU A 196 -6.09 2.57 11.11
C LEU A 196 -6.54 1.11 10.96
N PRO A 197 -6.98 0.69 9.77
CA PRO A 197 -7.16 -0.72 9.48
C PRO A 197 -5.81 -1.42 9.53
N ILE A 198 -5.80 -2.69 9.94
CA ILE A 198 -4.61 -3.52 9.76
C ILE A 198 -4.45 -3.91 8.31
N HIS A 199 -3.21 -4.16 7.88
CA HIS A 199 -2.96 -4.65 6.53
C HIS A 199 -3.60 -6.02 6.32
N ARG A 200 -3.48 -6.97 7.27
CA ARG A 200 -4.00 -8.35 7.09
C ARG A 200 -4.59 -8.90 8.38
N GLU A 201 -5.73 -9.58 8.27
CA GLU A 201 -6.34 -10.35 9.38
C GLU A 201 -5.72 -11.74 9.53
N THR A 202 -5.29 -12.35 8.42
CA THR A 202 -4.77 -13.72 8.38
C THR A 202 -3.58 -13.87 7.42
N LYS A 203 -3.15 -15.10 7.16
CA LYS A 203 -2.08 -15.46 6.18
C LYS A 203 -2.38 -15.03 4.75
N GLN A 204 -3.60 -14.62 4.43
CA GLN A 204 -3.95 -14.21 3.06
C GLN A 204 -3.13 -12.96 2.70
N CYS A 205 -2.26 -13.13 1.70
CA CYS A 205 -1.46 -12.05 1.14
C CYS A 205 -2.26 -11.23 0.11
N ASN A 206 -3.39 -11.76 -0.35
CA ASN A 206 -4.31 -11.17 -1.29
C ASN A 206 -5.45 -10.49 -0.54
N HIS A 207 -5.89 -9.33 -1.03
CA HIS A 207 -7.02 -8.60 -0.50
C HIS A 207 -8.10 -8.58 -1.57
N THR A 208 -8.72 -9.74 -1.83
CA THR A 208 -9.57 -9.90 -3.02
C THR A 208 -10.71 -8.89 -3.07
N ALA A 209 -11.41 -8.64 -1.96
CA ALA A 209 -12.49 -7.65 -1.97
C ALA A 209 -11.95 -6.22 -2.12
N TYR A 210 -10.81 -5.92 -1.54
CA TYR A 210 -10.15 -4.62 -1.67
C TYR A 210 -9.61 -4.39 -3.09
N ASP A 211 -9.00 -5.40 -3.69
CA ASP A 211 -8.46 -5.37 -5.04
C ASP A 211 -9.59 -5.13 -6.05
N GLU A 212 -10.73 -5.80 -5.91
CA GLU A 212 -11.93 -5.55 -6.74
C GLU A 212 -12.52 -4.15 -6.54
N TYR A 213 -12.53 -3.67 -5.29
CA TYR A 213 -12.98 -2.32 -4.97
C TYR A 213 -12.15 -1.28 -5.72
N VAL A 214 -10.81 -1.38 -5.62
CA VAL A 214 -9.87 -0.49 -6.30
C VAL A 214 -9.92 -0.68 -7.82
N GLU A 215 -10.06 -1.92 -8.30
CA GLU A 215 -10.18 -2.23 -9.73
C GLU A 215 -11.34 -1.45 -10.36
N ARG A 216 -12.52 -1.46 -9.72
CA ARG A 216 -13.69 -0.73 -10.21
C ARG A 216 -13.44 0.78 -10.23
N LYS A 217 -12.88 1.36 -9.16
CA LYS A 217 -12.55 2.79 -9.13
C LYS A 217 -11.61 3.19 -10.26
N LEU A 218 -10.55 2.40 -10.48
CA LEU A 218 -9.62 2.61 -11.58
C LEU A 218 -10.31 2.48 -12.95
N ASP A 219 -11.13 1.46 -13.15
CA ASP A 219 -11.84 1.25 -14.42
C ASP A 219 -12.78 2.44 -14.72
N GLU A 220 -13.54 2.90 -13.73
CA GLU A 220 -14.42 4.08 -13.85
C GLU A 220 -13.63 5.35 -14.20
N HIS A 221 -12.56 5.66 -13.45
CA HIS A 221 -11.77 6.89 -13.69
C HIS A 221 -11.00 6.84 -15.01
N LEU A 222 -10.39 5.70 -15.35
CA LEU A 222 -9.66 5.57 -16.62
C LEU A 222 -10.59 5.63 -17.82
N ARG A 223 -11.82 5.08 -17.73
CA ARG A 223 -12.80 5.19 -18.81
C ARG A 223 -13.29 6.61 -19.00
N ALA A 224 -13.61 7.31 -17.91
CA ALA A 224 -14.03 8.71 -17.97
C ALA A 224 -12.91 9.61 -18.53
N ALA A 225 -11.67 9.42 -18.09
CA ALA A 225 -10.53 10.16 -18.62
C ALA A 225 -10.26 9.80 -20.10
N LEU A 226 -10.41 8.53 -20.48
CA LEU A 226 -10.27 8.09 -21.86
C LEU A 226 -11.31 8.73 -22.78
N GLU A 227 -12.58 8.81 -22.36
CA GLU A 227 -13.65 9.48 -23.09
C GLU A 227 -13.27 10.94 -23.38
N GLN A 228 -12.82 11.68 -22.36
CA GLN A 228 -12.36 13.06 -22.53
C GLN A 228 -11.15 13.19 -23.48
N ILE A 229 -10.22 12.23 -23.46
CA ILE A 229 -9.07 12.22 -24.37
C ILE A 229 -9.54 11.99 -25.81
N MET A 230 -10.52 11.09 -26.03
CA MET A 230 -11.08 10.82 -27.36
C MET A 230 -11.87 12.01 -27.87
N ASP A 231 -12.71 12.64 -27.04
CA ASP A 231 -13.50 13.80 -27.43
C ASP A 231 -12.59 14.96 -27.90
N LYS A 232 -11.54 15.27 -27.12
CA LYS A 232 -10.54 16.28 -27.52
C LYS A 232 -9.84 15.90 -28.82
N HIS A 233 -9.49 14.63 -29.00
CA HIS A 233 -8.88 14.15 -30.24
C HIS A 233 -9.81 14.33 -31.45
N ASP A 234 -11.10 14.04 -31.29
CA ASP A 234 -12.08 14.15 -32.37
C ASP A 234 -12.40 15.63 -32.71
N GLU A 235 -12.35 16.53 -31.72
CA GLU A 235 -12.53 17.97 -31.90
C GLU A 235 -11.29 18.68 -32.49
N GLU A 236 -10.10 18.40 -31.95
CA GLU A 236 -8.86 19.12 -32.30
C GLU A 236 -8.06 18.43 -33.41
N GLY A 237 -8.31 17.13 -33.66
CA GLY A 237 -7.47 16.26 -34.49
C GLY A 237 -6.13 15.91 -33.83
N GLY A 238 -5.40 14.94 -34.38
CA GLY A 238 -4.05 14.57 -33.94
C GLY A 238 -3.95 13.14 -33.41
N GLU A 239 -3.01 12.88 -32.49
CA GLU A 239 -2.95 11.59 -31.78
C GLU A 239 -3.47 11.73 -30.35
N PRO A 240 -4.22 10.75 -29.82
CA PRO A 240 -4.65 10.76 -28.42
C PRO A 240 -3.49 10.86 -27.44
N ARG A 241 -3.64 11.70 -26.40
CA ARG A 241 -2.61 11.94 -25.38
C ARG A 241 -2.90 11.14 -24.11
N TYR A 242 -2.43 9.90 -24.04
CA TYR A 242 -2.72 9.01 -22.91
C TYR A 242 -1.98 9.36 -21.62
N LYS A 243 -1.00 10.27 -21.68
CA LYS A 243 -0.33 10.82 -20.49
C LYS A 243 -1.31 11.46 -19.49
N GLU A 244 -2.46 11.97 -19.97
CA GLU A 244 -3.51 12.55 -19.12
C GLU A 244 -4.16 11.49 -18.19
N LEU A 245 -4.04 10.19 -18.51
CA LEU A 245 -4.50 9.09 -17.63
C LEU A 245 -3.69 8.98 -16.33
N ALA A 246 -2.47 9.53 -16.27
CA ALA A 246 -1.68 9.55 -15.03
C ALA A 246 -2.41 10.32 -13.91
N GLU A 247 -3.03 11.45 -14.25
CA GLU A 247 -3.75 12.30 -13.31
C GLU A 247 -4.97 11.56 -12.71
N ALA A 248 -5.68 10.77 -13.54
CA ALA A 248 -6.79 9.94 -13.11
C ALA A 248 -6.34 8.83 -12.12
N ILE A 249 -5.18 8.20 -12.37
CA ILE A 249 -4.63 7.19 -11.46
C ILE A 249 -4.19 7.81 -10.12
N GLU A 250 -3.59 9.00 -10.17
CA GLU A 250 -3.21 9.76 -8.98
C GLU A 250 -4.43 10.22 -8.17
N GLU A 251 -5.52 10.59 -8.84
CA GLU A 251 -6.80 10.90 -8.20
C GLU A 251 -7.35 9.71 -7.44
N VAL A 252 -7.45 8.54 -8.08
CA VAL A 252 -7.86 7.29 -7.41
C VAL A 252 -6.95 6.99 -6.22
N SER A 253 -5.63 7.21 -6.36
CA SER A 253 -4.67 7.02 -5.26
C SER A 253 -4.98 7.94 -4.08
N ARG A 254 -5.24 9.23 -4.31
CA ARG A 254 -5.57 10.20 -3.26
C ARG A 254 -6.89 9.88 -2.56
N GLU A 255 -7.93 9.54 -3.32
CA GLU A 255 -9.22 9.14 -2.75
C GLU A 255 -9.09 7.89 -1.89
N THR A 256 -8.50 6.84 -2.46
CA THR A 256 -8.34 5.54 -1.79
C THR A 256 -7.46 5.67 -0.56
N TYR A 257 -6.43 6.53 -0.59
CA TYR A 257 -5.66 6.87 0.60
C TYR A 257 -6.54 7.43 1.71
N GLY A 258 -7.39 8.42 1.40
CA GLY A 258 -8.30 9.02 2.38
C GLY A 258 -9.27 8.01 2.98
N GLU A 259 -9.81 7.12 2.16
CA GLU A 259 -10.71 6.05 2.58
C GLU A 259 -9.99 5.05 3.51
N VAL A 260 -8.83 4.54 3.12
CA VAL A 260 -8.05 3.60 3.96
C VAL A 260 -7.63 4.27 5.28
N ALA A 261 -7.11 5.50 5.23
CA ALA A 261 -6.65 6.24 6.40
C ALA A 261 -7.76 6.62 7.40
N SER A 262 -9.02 6.62 6.94
CA SER A 262 -10.18 6.90 7.78
C SER A 262 -11.04 5.67 8.06
N ALA A 263 -10.74 4.53 7.43
CA ALA A 263 -11.60 3.35 7.39
C ALA A 263 -12.07 2.90 8.77
N ARG A 264 -11.14 2.70 9.71
CA ARG A 264 -11.49 2.24 11.05
C ARG A 264 -12.34 3.26 11.80
N ARG A 265 -11.99 4.54 11.72
CA ARG A 265 -12.69 5.63 12.41
C ARG A 265 -14.10 5.87 11.88
N VAL A 266 -14.28 5.83 10.55
CA VAL A 266 -15.54 6.17 9.88
C VAL A 266 -16.46 4.95 9.78
N HIS A 267 -15.88 3.78 9.53
CA HIS A 267 -16.63 2.57 9.20
C HIS A 267 -16.52 1.45 10.24
N GLY A 268 -15.62 1.58 11.23
CA GLY A 268 -15.40 0.53 12.23
C GLY A 268 -14.75 -0.74 11.68
N VAL A 269 -14.19 -0.70 10.47
CA VAL A 269 -13.55 -1.88 9.85
C VAL A 269 -12.18 -2.16 10.44
N THR A 270 -11.86 -3.43 10.63
CA THR A 270 -10.64 -3.92 11.26
C THR A 270 -9.46 -3.96 10.30
N SER A 271 -9.70 -4.23 9.02
CA SER A 271 -8.67 -4.44 7.99
C SER A 271 -9.03 -3.82 6.64
N ILE A 272 -8.05 -3.74 5.73
CA ILE A 272 -8.31 -3.28 4.36
C ILE A 272 -9.19 -4.24 3.56
N GLU A 273 -9.14 -5.54 3.86
CA GLU A 273 -10.05 -6.51 3.24
C GLU A 273 -11.50 -6.26 3.71
N ALA A 274 -11.70 -5.99 5.00
CA ALA A 274 -13.01 -5.62 5.54
C ALA A 274 -13.53 -4.30 4.93
N LEU A 275 -12.65 -3.33 4.67
CA LEU A 275 -13.00 -2.13 3.89
C LEU A 275 -13.47 -2.50 2.49
N GLY A 276 -12.72 -3.34 1.77
CA GLY A 276 -13.10 -3.82 0.44
C GLY A 276 -14.46 -4.51 0.43
N GLN A 277 -14.74 -5.36 1.42
CA GLN A 277 -16.03 -6.05 1.58
C GLN A 277 -17.18 -5.07 1.81
N MET A 278 -16.96 -4.03 2.62
CA MET A 278 -17.97 -3.00 2.87
C MET A 278 -18.26 -2.16 1.63
N MET A 279 -17.23 -1.83 0.85
CA MET A 279 -17.36 -0.96 -0.32
C MET A 279 -17.84 -1.71 -1.57
N ARG A 280 -17.92 -3.04 -1.52
CA ARG A 280 -18.50 -3.84 -2.60
C ARG A 280 -19.97 -3.48 -2.79
N PRO A 281 -20.44 -3.32 -4.03
CA PRO A 281 -21.86 -3.15 -4.29
C PRO A 281 -22.60 -4.44 -3.88
N PRO A 282 -23.86 -4.35 -3.45
CA PRO A 282 -24.66 -5.54 -3.21
C PRO A 282 -24.67 -6.40 -4.48
N SER A 283 -24.42 -7.70 -4.36
CA SER A 283 -24.51 -8.60 -5.51
C SER A 283 -25.90 -8.47 -6.14
N PRO A 284 -26.01 -8.39 -7.48
CA PRO A 284 -27.32 -8.38 -8.12
C PRO A 284 -28.07 -9.61 -7.64
N ALA A 285 -29.25 -9.39 -7.04
CA ALA A 285 -30.07 -10.47 -6.52
C ALA A 285 -30.28 -11.49 -7.65
N SER A 286 -29.94 -12.76 -7.39
CA SER A 286 -30.19 -13.81 -8.37
C SER A 286 -31.66 -13.75 -8.80
N PRO A 287 -31.97 -13.72 -10.11
CA PRO A 287 -33.34 -13.78 -10.55
C PRO A 287 -33.97 -15.04 -9.97
N ARG A 288 -35.06 -14.86 -9.20
CA ARG A 288 -35.87 -15.95 -8.66
C ARG A 288 -36.63 -16.65 -9.78
#